data_AF-A0AAD9FWV5-F1
#
_entry.id   AF-A0AAD9FWV5-F1
#
_cell.length_a   1.000
_cell.length_b   1.000
_cell.length_c   1.000
_cell.angle_alpha   90.00
_cell.angle_beta   90.00
_cell.angle_gamma   90.00
#
_symmetry.space_group_name_H-M   'P 1'
#
loop_
_entity.id
_entity.type
_entity.pdbx_description
1 polymer ?
#
loop_
_entity_poly.entity_id
_entity_poly.type
_entity_poly.pdbx_seq_one_letter_code
_entity_poly.pdbx_strand_id
1 'polypeptide(L)'
;MLTEAEDLVRRHMAQYDPSHDWAHVDRVRRTALRIATTVHPAPDMLVVELVALFHDLAVPAKYGPTDALETTLEPFFQSATSSGSLTLAQQTLVLKIIPNISWSTEKKLRSQGAWSEWHKTCSELHAVQDADRLDAIGAVGILRCAAYSGAKGRKLVADEIGDDTAESHFGDKLLLIKDRMKTAWGREEALKRHETVWCLNTQHHGMSN
;
A
#
# COMPACT_ATOMS: atom_id res chain seq x y z
N MET A 1 -20.22 -0.68 11.81
CA MET A 1 -18.76 -0.49 11.94
C MET A 1 -17.99 -0.69 10.63
N LEU A 2 -17.78 -1.90 10.08
CA LEU A 2 -17.00 -2.04 8.82
C LEU A 2 -17.62 -1.29 7.64
N THR A 3 -18.95 -1.34 7.47
CA THR A 3 -19.65 -0.53 6.45
C THR A 3 -19.41 0.97 6.63
N GLU A 4 -19.41 1.47 7.87
CA GLU A 4 -19.11 2.88 8.14
C GLU A 4 -17.66 3.24 7.77
N ALA A 5 -16.72 2.32 8.02
CA ALA A 5 -15.32 2.48 7.59
C ALA A 5 -15.22 2.53 6.06
N GLU A 6 -15.90 1.63 5.36
CA GLU A 6 -15.96 1.64 3.89
C GLU A 6 -16.55 2.95 3.36
N ASP A 7 -17.67 3.41 3.91
CA ASP A 7 -18.33 4.64 3.49
C ASP A 7 -17.47 5.89 3.76
N LEU A 8 -16.72 5.90 4.86
CA LEU A 8 -15.74 6.95 5.14
C LEU A 8 -14.66 6.97 4.06
N VAL A 9 -14.07 5.80 3.76
CA VAL A 9 -12.98 5.68 2.78
C VAL A 9 -13.47 5.98 1.37
N ARG A 10 -14.65 5.49 0.96
CA ARG A 10 -15.22 5.79 -0.36
C ARG A 10 -15.43 7.28 -0.58
N ARG A 11 -15.97 7.98 0.42
CA ARG A 11 -16.14 9.44 0.36
C ARG A 11 -14.80 10.16 0.27
N HIS A 12 -13.81 9.71 1.04
CA HIS A 12 -12.47 10.28 1.00
C HIS A 12 -11.76 10.02 -0.34
N MET A 13 -11.91 8.84 -0.93
CA MET A 13 -11.23 8.46 -2.17
C MET A 13 -11.88 9.04 -3.43
N ALA A 14 -13.15 9.46 -3.35
CA ALA A 14 -13.87 10.03 -4.48
C ALA A 14 -13.25 11.31 -5.06
N GLN A 15 -12.34 11.97 -4.33
CA GLN A 15 -11.64 13.18 -4.77
C GLN A 15 -10.30 12.90 -5.49
N TYR A 16 -9.83 11.65 -5.52
CA TYR A 16 -8.53 11.29 -6.08
C TYR A 16 -8.61 10.69 -7.48
N ASP A 17 -7.46 10.72 -8.16
CA ASP A 17 -7.29 10.12 -9.47
C ASP A 17 -7.32 8.58 -9.41
N PRO A 18 -7.51 7.87 -10.56
CA PRO A 18 -7.65 6.40 -10.59
C PRO A 18 -6.45 5.62 -10.02
N SER A 19 -5.30 6.26 -9.79
CA SER A 19 -4.17 5.59 -9.14
C SER A 19 -4.35 5.42 -7.63
N HIS A 20 -5.26 6.18 -7.00
CA HIS A 20 -5.56 6.18 -5.56
C HIS A 20 -7.08 6.15 -5.31
N ASP A 21 -7.78 5.22 -5.96
CA ASP A 21 -9.24 5.10 -5.88
C ASP A 21 -9.71 4.03 -4.87
N TRP A 22 -11.03 3.94 -4.67
CA TRP A 22 -11.63 2.89 -3.85
C TRP A 22 -11.23 1.48 -4.33
N ALA A 23 -11.10 1.27 -5.64
CA ALA A 23 -10.76 -0.04 -6.18
C ALA A 23 -9.35 -0.49 -5.74
N HIS A 24 -8.39 0.43 -5.64
CA HIS A 24 -7.10 0.16 -5.01
C HIS A 24 -7.26 -0.30 -3.56
N VAL A 25 -7.96 0.46 -2.74
CA VAL A 25 -8.12 0.15 -1.32
C VAL A 25 -8.79 -1.21 -1.12
N ASP A 26 -9.84 -1.51 -1.88
CA ASP A 26 -10.55 -2.78 -1.80
C ASP A 26 -9.69 -3.98 -2.23
N ARG A 27 -8.86 -3.83 -3.28
CA ARG A 27 -7.91 -4.88 -3.68
C ARG A 27 -6.84 -5.13 -2.61
N VAL A 28 -6.32 -4.07 -1.99
CA VAL A 28 -5.38 -4.17 -0.87
C VAL A 28 -6.03 -4.86 0.31
N ARG A 29 -7.24 -4.47 0.72
CA ARG A 29 -8.00 -5.11 1.81
C ARG A 29 -8.18 -6.60 1.56
N ARG A 30 -8.71 -7.00 0.40
CA ARG A 30 -8.94 -8.41 0.07
C ARG A 30 -7.64 -9.22 0.08
N THR A 31 -6.56 -8.63 -0.44
CA THR A 31 -5.24 -9.27 -0.46
C THR A 31 -4.65 -9.38 0.94
N ALA A 32 -4.77 -8.34 1.78
CA ALA A 32 -4.29 -8.34 3.16
C ALA A 32 -5.01 -9.39 4.00
N LEU A 33 -6.33 -9.49 3.88
CA LEU A 33 -7.12 -10.53 4.55
C LEU A 33 -6.68 -11.93 4.11
N ARG A 34 -6.41 -12.13 2.82
CA ARG A 34 -5.90 -13.41 2.31
C ARG A 34 -4.50 -13.72 2.84
N ILE A 35 -3.62 -12.74 2.91
CA ILE A 35 -2.27 -12.93 3.47
C ILE A 35 -2.37 -13.29 4.95
N ALA A 36 -3.21 -12.58 5.69
CA ALA A 36 -3.38 -12.75 7.13
C ALA A 36 -3.78 -14.18 7.53
N THR A 37 -4.51 -14.92 6.70
CA THR A 37 -4.83 -16.33 6.97
C THR A 37 -3.63 -17.29 6.85
N THR A 38 -2.50 -16.83 6.31
CA THR A 38 -1.29 -17.62 6.06
C THR A 38 -0.12 -17.25 6.97
N VAL A 39 -0.27 -16.23 7.81
CA VAL A 39 0.82 -15.67 8.64
C VAL A 39 0.78 -16.27 10.05
N HIS A 40 1.98 -16.49 10.61
CA HIS A 40 2.17 -16.91 11.99
C HIS A 40 3.15 -15.97 12.72
N PRO A 41 2.83 -15.50 13.95
CA PRO A 41 1.57 -15.73 14.68
C PRO A 41 0.35 -15.15 13.95
N ALA A 42 -0.84 -15.69 14.25
CA ALA A 42 -2.06 -15.25 13.57
C ALA A 42 -2.35 -13.78 13.94
N PRO A 43 -2.54 -12.88 12.96
CA PRO A 43 -2.85 -11.49 13.22
C PRO A 43 -4.32 -11.30 13.66
N ASP A 44 -4.61 -10.17 14.30
CA ASP A 44 -5.98 -9.73 14.50
C ASP A 44 -6.61 -9.31 13.16
N MET A 45 -7.55 -10.11 12.67
CA MET A 45 -8.19 -9.92 11.37
C MET A 45 -8.94 -8.59 11.25
N LEU A 46 -9.54 -8.11 12.34
CA LEU A 46 -10.24 -6.83 12.34
C LEU A 46 -9.23 -5.68 12.21
N VAL A 47 -8.10 -5.77 12.91
CA VAL A 47 -7.02 -4.78 12.78
C VAL A 47 -6.46 -4.77 11.36
N VAL A 48 -6.20 -5.94 10.77
CA VAL A 48 -5.73 -6.04 9.37
C VAL A 48 -6.71 -5.35 8.43
N GLU A 49 -8.00 -5.61 8.58
CA GLU A 49 -9.04 -5.06 7.71
C GLU A 49 -9.16 -3.53 7.84
N LEU A 50 -9.18 -3.01 9.07
CA LEU A 50 -9.25 -1.58 9.32
C LEU A 50 -7.99 -0.85 8.84
N VAL A 51 -6.81 -1.40 9.10
CA VAL A 51 -5.55 -0.83 8.59
C VAL A 51 -5.58 -0.82 7.07
N ALA A 52 -5.99 -1.90 6.41
CA ALA A 52 -6.06 -1.94 4.96
C ALA A 52 -7.08 -0.95 4.38
N LEU A 53 -8.22 -0.72 5.05
CA LEU A 53 -9.18 0.32 4.65
C LEU A 53 -8.60 1.74 4.81
N PHE A 54 -7.85 1.98 5.88
CA PHE A 54 -7.39 3.32 6.25
C PHE A 54 -5.98 3.68 5.77
N HIS A 55 -5.22 2.74 5.22
CA HIS A 55 -3.78 2.91 4.94
C HIS A 55 -3.46 4.11 4.04
N ASP A 56 -4.36 4.44 3.11
CA ASP A 56 -4.17 5.52 2.12
C ASP A 56 -4.95 6.80 2.48
N LEU A 57 -5.63 6.84 3.64
CA LEU A 57 -6.28 8.06 4.16
C LEU A 57 -5.26 9.10 4.63
N ALA A 58 -4.07 8.66 5.04
CA ALA A 58 -2.94 9.53 5.30
C ALA A 58 -2.33 9.96 3.97
N VAL A 59 -3.04 10.83 3.25
CA VAL A 59 -2.65 11.26 1.91
C VAL A 59 -1.26 11.91 1.99
N PRO A 60 -0.33 11.55 1.10
CA PRO A 60 1.00 12.12 1.12
C PRO A 60 0.90 13.63 0.90
N ALA A 61 1.75 14.40 1.59
CA ALA A 61 1.86 15.86 1.46
C ALA A 61 1.98 16.39 0.01
N LYS A 62 2.24 15.51 -0.97
CA LYS A 62 2.25 15.78 -2.42
C LYS A 62 0.88 16.21 -3.01
N TYR A 63 -0.22 16.08 -2.27
CA TYR A 63 -1.57 16.48 -2.70
C TYR A 63 -2.17 17.65 -1.90
N GLY A 64 -1.45 18.21 -0.92
CA GLY A 64 -1.91 19.36 -0.13
C GLY A 64 -1.74 19.15 1.39
N PRO A 65 -2.11 20.15 2.21
CA PRO A 65 -2.18 20.00 3.65
C PRO A 65 -3.28 18.99 3.99
N THR A 66 -2.92 17.96 4.73
CA THR A 66 -3.83 16.91 5.18
C THR A 66 -3.99 17.03 6.69
N ASP A 67 -5.23 16.88 7.17
CA ASP A 67 -5.48 16.72 8.60
C ASP A 67 -4.71 15.51 9.13
N ALA A 68 -4.32 15.55 10.40
CA ALA A 68 -3.70 14.39 11.04
C ALA A 68 -4.65 13.18 10.91
N LEU A 69 -4.08 12.02 10.61
CA LEU A 69 -4.83 10.76 10.45
C LEU A 69 -5.74 10.50 11.67
N GLU A 70 -5.23 10.80 12.86
CA GLU A 70 -5.93 10.69 14.12
C GLU A 70 -7.20 11.56 14.14
N THR A 71 -7.14 12.79 13.65
CA THR A 71 -8.29 13.72 13.57
C THR A 71 -9.32 13.22 12.56
N THR A 72 -8.88 12.70 11.41
CA THR A 72 -9.81 12.15 10.40
C THR A 72 -10.55 10.91 10.91
N LEU A 73 -9.88 10.06 11.68
CA LEU A 73 -10.44 8.80 12.17
C LEU A 73 -11.11 8.91 13.55
N GLU A 74 -10.94 10.02 14.27
CA GLU A 74 -11.48 10.21 15.61
C GLU A 74 -12.99 9.94 15.69
N PRO A 75 -13.87 10.49 14.82
CA PRO A 75 -15.30 10.25 14.91
C PRO A 75 -15.65 8.76 14.72
N PHE A 76 -14.94 8.08 13.83
CA PHE A 76 -15.11 6.64 13.60
C PHE A 76 -14.71 5.84 14.84
N PHE A 77 -13.55 6.13 15.42
CA PHE A 77 -13.07 5.41 16.59
C PHE A 77 -13.91 5.69 17.84
N GLN A 78 -14.38 6.91 18.05
CA GLN A 78 -15.31 7.23 19.15
C GLN A 78 -16.61 6.43 19.03
N SER A 79 -17.19 6.33 17.82
CA SER A 79 -18.39 5.51 17.57
C SER A 79 -18.12 4.01 17.78
N ALA A 80 -17.02 3.50 17.22
CA ALA A 80 -16.67 2.09 17.27
C ALA A 80 -16.32 1.61 18.69
N THR A 81 -15.64 2.43 19.49
CA THR A 81 -15.33 2.13 20.90
C THR A 81 -16.56 2.24 21.78
N SER A 82 -17.39 3.27 21.60
CA SER A 82 -18.62 3.46 22.40
C SER A 82 -19.64 2.33 22.17
N SER A 83 -19.70 1.78 20.96
CA SER A 83 -20.55 0.62 20.63
C SER A 83 -19.95 -0.72 21.06
N GLY A 84 -18.71 -0.75 21.58
CA GLY A 84 -18.00 -1.98 21.93
C GLY A 84 -17.53 -2.81 20.73
N SER A 85 -17.64 -2.29 19.50
CA SER A 85 -17.23 -2.97 18.26
C SER A 85 -15.71 -2.97 18.05
N LEU A 86 -14.98 -2.11 18.76
CA LEU A 86 -13.54 -1.98 18.69
C LEU A 86 -12.97 -1.72 20.09
N THR A 87 -11.93 -2.45 20.47
CA THR A 87 -11.23 -2.22 21.73
C THR A 87 -10.20 -1.09 21.60
N LEU A 88 -9.86 -0.44 22.73
CA LEU A 88 -8.81 0.58 22.75
C LEU A 88 -7.45 0.03 22.30
N ALA A 89 -7.15 -1.24 22.60
CA ALA A 89 -5.94 -1.91 22.15
C ALA A 89 -5.88 -2.05 20.63
N GLN A 90 -6.99 -2.47 20.01
CA GLN A 90 -7.10 -2.57 18.55
C GLN A 90 -6.99 -1.19 17.90
N GLN A 91 -7.70 -0.17 18.41
CA GLN A 91 -7.59 1.20 17.93
C GLN A 91 -6.13 1.70 17.96
N THR A 92 -5.46 1.52 19.09
CA THR A 92 -4.06 1.92 19.28
C THR A 92 -3.14 1.22 18.26
N LEU A 93 -3.39 -0.08 18.02
CA LEU A 93 -2.61 -0.84 17.06
C LEU A 93 -2.87 -0.39 15.61
N VAL A 94 -4.12 -0.13 15.23
CA VAL A 94 -4.48 0.41 13.91
C VAL A 94 -3.74 1.73 13.64
N LEU A 95 -3.83 2.68 14.58
CA LEU A 95 -3.17 3.98 14.48
C LEU A 95 -1.64 3.86 14.44
N LYS A 96 -1.06 2.87 15.12
CA LYS A 96 0.38 2.61 15.08
C LYS A 96 0.84 2.02 13.74
N ILE A 97 0.03 1.17 13.11
CA ILE A 97 0.42 0.47 11.88
C ILE A 97 0.37 1.39 10.66
N ILE A 98 -0.70 2.18 10.49
CA ILE A 98 -0.94 2.96 9.26
C ILE A 98 0.28 3.80 8.82
N PRO A 99 0.94 4.60 9.69
CA PRO A 99 2.10 5.41 9.28
C PRO A 99 3.29 4.59 8.77
N ASN A 100 3.35 3.31 9.14
CA ASN A 100 4.44 2.39 8.84
C ASN A 100 4.20 1.56 7.56
N ILE A 101 3.06 1.69 6.88
CA ILE A 101 2.75 0.88 5.69
C ILE A 101 3.65 1.23 4.50
N SER A 102 3.86 2.52 4.24
CA SER A 102 4.48 2.97 3.00
C SER A 102 5.92 2.49 2.80
N TRP A 103 6.28 2.19 1.55
CA TRP A 103 7.65 1.84 1.15
C TRP A 103 8.69 2.89 1.59
N SER A 104 8.36 4.17 1.41
CA SER A 104 9.23 5.29 1.74
C SER A 104 9.48 5.38 3.24
N THR A 105 8.45 5.13 4.06
CA THR A 105 8.59 5.06 5.52
C THR A 105 9.54 3.94 5.92
N GLU A 106 9.35 2.71 5.42
CA GLU A 106 10.26 1.59 5.75
C GLU A 106 11.71 1.91 5.35
N LYS A 107 11.93 2.46 4.15
CA LYS A 107 13.29 2.82 3.68
C LYS A 107 13.94 3.84 4.62
N LYS A 108 13.21 4.89 5.00
CA LYS A 108 13.68 5.94 5.93
C LYS A 108 14.01 5.37 7.31
N LEU A 109 13.11 4.60 7.91
CA LEU A 109 13.30 4.02 9.23
C LEU A 109 14.52 3.07 9.26
N ARG A 110 14.73 2.28 8.21
CA ARG A 110 15.92 1.42 8.09
C ARG A 110 17.21 2.24 8.00
N SER A 111 17.24 3.28 7.17
CA SER A 111 18.44 4.13 7.04
C SER A 111 18.80 4.86 8.33
N GLN A 112 17.81 5.15 9.18
CA GLN A 112 17.99 5.83 10.46
C GLN A 112 18.24 4.85 11.62
N GLY A 113 18.29 3.54 11.37
CA GLY A 113 18.40 2.53 12.43
C GLY A 113 17.16 2.44 13.35
N ALA A 114 16.04 3.07 12.97
CA ALA A 114 14.79 3.11 13.74
C ALA A 114 13.87 1.91 13.46
N TRP A 115 14.27 0.99 12.58
CA TRP A 115 13.52 -0.23 12.29
C TRP A 115 13.66 -1.27 13.41
N SER A 116 12.75 -1.18 14.39
CA SER A 116 12.77 -1.98 15.62
C SER A 116 12.22 -3.42 15.47
N GLU A 117 12.36 -4.22 16.53
CA GLU A 117 11.81 -5.59 16.59
C GLU A 117 10.30 -5.66 16.36
N TRP A 118 9.54 -4.67 16.83
CA TRP A 118 8.09 -4.62 16.58
C TRP A 118 7.76 -4.65 15.08
N HIS A 119 8.53 -3.93 14.26
CA HIS A 119 8.33 -3.94 12.80
C HIS A 119 8.67 -5.30 12.17
N LYS A 120 9.53 -6.10 12.82
CA LYS A 120 9.94 -7.43 12.36
C LYS A 120 8.99 -8.53 12.81
N THR A 121 8.13 -8.29 13.80
CA THR A 121 7.27 -9.33 14.40
C THR A 121 5.78 -9.04 14.29
N CYS A 122 5.37 -7.80 14.00
CA CYS A 122 3.96 -7.45 13.84
C CYS A 122 3.37 -8.04 12.55
N SER A 123 2.50 -9.04 12.71
CA SER A 123 1.92 -9.81 11.62
C SER A 123 0.86 -9.00 10.84
N GLU A 124 0.12 -8.14 11.52
CA GLU A 124 -0.85 -7.22 10.91
C GLU A 124 -0.15 -6.25 9.96
N LEU A 125 0.96 -5.65 10.40
CA LEU A 125 1.79 -4.77 9.59
C LEU A 125 2.29 -5.49 8.33
N HIS A 126 2.79 -6.72 8.49
CA HIS A 126 3.31 -7.51 7.37
C HIS A 126 2.23 -7.84 6.34
N ALA A 127 1.05 -8.25 6.79
CA ALA A 127 -0.05 -8.59 5.91
C ALA A 127 -0.48 -7.39 5.04
N VAL A 128 -0.65 -6.22 5.64
CA VAL A 128 -1.08 -5.02 4.90
C VAL A 128 0.05 -4.43 4.06
N GLN A 129 1.30 -4.41 4.56
CA GLN A 129 2.44 -3.94 3.76
C GLN A 129 2.63 -4.78 2.49
N ASP A 130 2.59 -6.10 2.61
CA ASP A 130 2.74 -6.98 1.45
C ASP A 130 1.58 -6.80 0.48
N ALA A 131 0.34 -6.67 0.97
CA ALA A 131 -0.84 -6.43 0.13
C ALA A 131 -0.74 -5.13 -0.67
N ASP A 132 -0.38 -4.02 -0.04
CA ASP A 132 -0.19 -2.73 -0.71
C ASP A 132 0.90 -2.81 -1.79
N ARG A 133 2.03 -3.43 -1.45
CA ARG A 133 3.16 -3.63 -2.39
C ARG A 133 2.80 -4.53 -3.56
N LEU A 134 2.02 -5.58 -3.32
CA LEU A 134 1.57 -6.48 -4.37
C LEU A 134 0.65 -5.77 -5.38
N ASP A 135 -0.19 -4.83 -4.93
CA ASP A 135 -1.05 -4.04 -5.82
C ASP A 135 -0.26 -3.02 -6.65
N ALA A 136 0.96 -2.67 -6.21
CA ALA A 136 1.87 -1.80 -6.95
C ALA A 136 2.68 -2.53 -8.05
N ILE A 137 2.63 -3.87 -8.13
CA ILE A 137 3.35 -4.66 -9.13
C ILE A 137 2.40 -5.53 -9.98
N GLY A 138 2.92 -6.09 -11.08
CA GLY A 138 2.12 -6.83 -12.05
C GLY A 138 1.22 -5.91 -12.88
N ALA A 139 0.28 -6.51 -13.63
CA ALA A 139 -0.55 -5.79 -14.60
C ALA A 139 -1.30 -4.58 -14.02
N VAL A 140 -1.86 -4.72 -12.81
CA VAL A 140 -2.57 -3.63 -12.13
C VAL A 140 -1.61 -2.50 -11.74
N GLY A 141 -0.45 -2.84 -11.17
CA GLY A 141 0.60 -1.87 -10.87
C GLY A 141 1.03 -1.08 -12.10
N ILE A 142 1.06 -1.76 -13.26
CA ILE A 142 1.38 -1.14 -14.55
C ILE A 142 0.36 -0.07 -14.93
N LEU A 143 -0.92 -0.43 -14.90
CA LEU A 143 -2.01 0.49 -15.21
C LEU A 143 -2.05 1.68 -14.25
N ARG A 144 -1.84 1.44 -12.95
CA ARG A 144 -1.86 2.51 -11.93
C ARG A 144 -0.71 3.49 -12.08
N CYS A 145 0.50 3.02 -12.35
CA CYS A 145 1.65 3.90 -12.55
C CYS A 145 1.53 4.70 -13.86
N ALA A 146 0.98 4.10 -14.93
CA ALA A 146 0.65 4.82 -16.15
C ALA A 146 -0.43 5.90 -15.92
N ALA A 147 -1.50 5.56 -15.18
CA ALA A 147 -2.56 6.50 -14.84
C ALA A 147 -2.04 7.69 -14.01
N TYR A 148 -1.23 7.41 -12.98
CA TYR A 148 -0.60 8.45 -12.16
C TYR A 148 0.33 9.35 -12.99
N SER A 149 1.14 8.76 -13.88
CA SER A 149 2.06 9.49 -14.74
C SER A 149 1.29 10.39 -15.72
N GLY A 150 0.21 9.89 -16.32
CA GLY A 150 -0.69 10.68 -17.15
C GLY A 150 -1.34 11.84 -16.39
N ALA A 151 -1.84 11.61 -15.18
CA ALA A 151 -2.42 12.65 -14.33
C ALA A 151 -1.39 13.73 -13.91
N LYS A 152 -0.11 13.37 -13.83
CA LYS A 152 1.00 14.30 -13.54
C LYS A 152 1.64 14.89 -14.80
N GLY A 153 1.15 14.57 -16.00
CA GLY A 153 1.71 15.04 -17.26
C GLY A 153 3.13 14.51 -17.53
N ARG A 154 3.52 13.39 -16.91
CA ARG A 154 4.81 12.74 -17.15
C ARG A 154 4.72 11.82 -18.35
N LYS A 155 5.85 11.70 -19.07
CA LYS A 155 5.99 10.73 -20.15
C LYS A 155 5.86 9.31 -19.60
N LEU A 156 5.27 8.43 -20.39
CA LEU A 156 5.14 7.02 -20.03
C LEU A 156 6.45 6.25 -20.25
N VAL A 157 7.14 6.59 -21.33
CA VAL A 157 8.36 5.93 -21.82
C VAL A 157 9.47 6.96 -21.88
N ALA A 158 10.67 6.55 -21.49
CA ALA A 158 11.86 7.40 -21.53
C ALA A 158 12.33 7.60 -22.98
N ASP A 159 12.72 8.82 -23.34
CA ASP A 159 13.42 9.04 -24.61
C ASP A 159 14.93 8.79 -24.43
N GLU A 160 15.45 9.07 -23.22
CA GLU A 160 16.84 8.86 -22.83
C GLU A 160 16.97 8.16 -21.47
N ILE A 161 18.10 7.46 -21.25
CA ILE A 161 18.38 6.78 -19.97
C ILE A 161 18.47 7.82 -18.84
N GLY A 162 17.56 7.72 -17.87
CA GLY A 162 17.51 8.62 -16.70
C GLY A 162 16.32 9.58 -16.68
N ASP A 163 15.45 9.57 -17.69
CA ASP A 163 14.22 10.36 -17.67
C ASP A 163 13.27 9.92 -16.54
N ASP A 164 12.63 10.89 -15.87
CA ASP A 164 11.57 10.64 -14.90
C ASP A 164 10.25 10.29 -15.62
N THR A 165 10.01 9.00 -15.82
CA THR A 165 8.89 8.44 -16.60
C THR A 165 8.17 7.35 -15.82
N ALA A 166 7.01 6.92 -16.34
CA ALA A 166 6.34 5.74 -15.77
C ALA A 166 7.27 4.54 -15.80
N GLU A 167 7.94 4.29 -16.94
CA GLU A 167 8.91 3.22 -17.15
C GLU A 167 10.06 3.22 -16.13
N SER A 168 10.76 4.35 -15.95
CA SER A 168 11.89 4.40 -15.01
C SER A 168 11.45 4.19 -13.56
N HIS A 169 10.24 4.64 -13.19
CA HIS A 169 9.64 4.31 -11.90
C HIS A 169 9.37 2.80 -11.70
N PHE A 170 9.08 2.04 -12.76
CA PHE A 170 9.00 0.56 -12.65
C PHE A 170 10.37 -0.04 -12.34
N GLY A 171 11.40 0.37 -13.06
CA GLY A 171 12.76 -0.13 -12.90
C GLY A 171 13.32 0.11 -11.49
N ASP A 172 13.19 1.34 -11.00
CA ASP A 172 13.85 1.76 -9.76
C ASP A 172 13.16 1.26 -8.49
N LYS A 173 11.83 1.18 -8.50
CA LYS A 173 11.05 0.90 -7.29
C LYS A 173 10.37 -0.46 -7.34
N LEU A 174 9.72 -0.79 -8.45
CA LEU A 174 8.80 -1.93 -8.52
C LEU A 174 9.54 -3.26 -8.68
N LEU A 175 10.73 -3.27 -9.28
CA LEU A 175 11.58 -4.46 -9.32
C LEU A 175 12.11 -4.86 -7.92
N LEU A 176 12.33 -3.89 -7.03
CA LEU A 176 12.85 -4.12 -5.68
C LEU A 176 11.79 -4.63 -4.69
N ILE A 177 10.50 -4.55 -5.05
CA ILE A 177 9.40 -4.89 -4.14
C ILE A 177 9.43 -6.37 -3.75
N LYS A 178 9.74 -7.27 -4.70
CA LYS A 178 9.79 -8.73 -4.43
C LYS A 178 10.76 -9.09 -3.30
N ASP A 179 11.86 -8.35 -3.19
CA ASP A 179 12.92 -8.63 -2.22
C ASP A 179 12.57 -8.14 -0.81
N ARG A 180 11.48 -7.37 -0.66
CA ARG A 180 11.08 -6.77 0.61
C ARG A 180 9.76 -7.26 1.17
N MET A 181 9.16 -8.27 0.53
CA MET A 181 7.99 -8.95 1.07
C MET A 181 8.30 -9.63 2.40
N LYS A 182 7.38 -9.53 3.34
CA LYS A 182 7.52 -10.03 4.72
C LYS A 182 7.00 -11.44 4.87
N THR A 183 5.93 -11.77 4.15
CA THR A 183 5.21 -13.04 4.25
C THR A 183 5.68 -14.01 3.16
N ALA A 184 5.59 -15.31 3.43
CA ALA A 184 5.94 -16.34 2.44
C ALA A 184 5.01 -16.27 1.22
N TRP A 185 3.70 -16.15 1.46
CA TRP A 185 2.71 -15.99 0.41
C TRP A 185 2.95 -14.72 -0.42
N GLY A 186 3.24 -13.60 0.24
CA GLY A 186 3.56 -12.34 -0.43
C GLY A 186 4.78 -12.42 -1.34
N ARG A 187 5.84 -13.14 -0.91
CA ARG A 187 7.01 -13.41 -1.76
C ARG A 187 6.66 -14.23 -3.00
N GLU A 188 5.90 -15.32 -2.82
CA GLU A 188 5.51 -16.19 -3.94
C GLU A 188 4.67 -15.43 -4.97
N GLU A 189 3.68 -14.67 -4.50
CA GLU A 189 2.82 -13.87 -5.37
C GLU A 189 3.60 -12.73 -6.04
N ALA A 190 4.56 -12.12 -5.34
CA ALA A 190 5.40 -11.08 -5.91
C ALA A 190 6.27 -11.60 -7.05
N LEU A 191 6.81 -12.82 -6.94
CA LEU A 191 7.59 -13.44 -8.01
C LEU A 191 6.75 -13.64 -9.28
N LYS A 192 5.51 -14.11 -9.13
CA LYS A 192 4.58 -14.28 -10.27
C LYS A 192 4.29 -12.94 -10.94
N ARG A 193 4.01 -11.89 -10.16
CA ARG A 193 3.72 -10.54 -10.69
C ARG A 193 4.94 -9.85 -11.28
N HIS A 194 6.13 -10.17 -10.79
CA HIS A 194 7.38 -9.61 -11.29
C HIS A 194 7.69 -10.07 -12.72
N GLU A 195 7.34 -11.31 -13.08
CA GLU A 195 7.52 -11.82 -14.44
C GLU A 195 6.77 -10.95 -15.48
N THR A 196 5.55 -10.51 -15.16
CA THR A 196 4.78 -9.59 -16.02
C THR A 196 5.50 -8.26 -16.24
N VAL A 197 6.10 -7.71 -15.18
CA VAL A 197 6.84 -6.43 -15.25
C VAL A 197 8.14 -6.61 -16.04
N TRP A 198 8.84 -7.73 -15.81
CA TRP A 198 10.06 -8.07 -16.53
C TRP A 198 9.83 -8.17 -18.05
N CYS A 199 8.78 -8.88 -18.47
CA CYS A 199 8.43 -9.03 -19.89
C CYS A 199 8.24 -7.67 -20.59
N LEU A 200 7.52 -6.74 -19.96
CA LEU A 200 7.32 -5.39 -20.51
C LEU A 200 8.62 -4.61 -20.65
N ASN A 201 9.47 -4.64 -19.62
CA ASN A 201 10.76 -3.96 -19.65
C ASN A 201 11.67 -4.51 -20.77
N THR A 202 11.66 -5.84 -20.97
CA THR A 202 12.45 -6.49 -22.02
C THR A 202 11.91 -6.29 -23.43
N GLN A 203 10.58 -6.17 -23.61
CA GLN A 203 9.99 -5.91 -24.93
C GLN A 203 10.36 -4.52 -25.47
N HIS A 204 10.52 -3.53 -24.59
CA HIS A 204 10.91 -2.19 -25.00
C HIS A 204 12.40 -2.11 -25.34
N HIS A 205 13.28 -2.60 -24.45
CA HIS A 205 14.74 -2.56 -24.65
C HIS A 205 15.24 -3.57 -25.69
N GLY A 206 14.47 -4.63 -25.97
CA GLY A 206 14.77 -5.62 -27.01
C GLY A 206 14.47 -5.15 -28.44
N MET A 207 13.86 -3.97 -28.61
CA MET A 207 13.60 -3.34 -29.91
C MET A 207 14.68 -2.34 -30.33
N SER A 208 15.73 -2.15 -29.52
CA SER A 208 16.82 -1.19 -29.75
C SER A 208 18.11 -1.83 -30.27
N ASN A 209 18.03 -2.97 -30.98
CA ASN A 209 19.15 -3.58 -31.71
C ASN A 209 18.86 -3.65 -33.21
#